data_AF-A0A7J9HGR8-F1
#
_entry.id   AF-A0A7J9HGR8-F1
#
_cell.length_a   1.000
_cell.length_b   1.000
_cell.length_c   1.000
_cell.angle_alpha   90.00
_cell.angle_beta   90.00
_cell.angle_gamma   90.00
#
_symmetry.space_group_name_H-M   'P 1'
#
loop_
_entity.id
_entity.type
_entity.pdbx_description
1 polymer ?
#
loop_
_entity_poly.entity_id
_entity_poly.type
_entity_poly.pdbx_seq_one_letter_code
_entity_poly.pdbx_strand_id
1 'polypeptide(L)'
;MYRTVATATTMGGVPTDNVDFVVTLDQVPRWSDAESRSSLEYENGDPSFSNSFFPDPLKSPEEESSRNGMVSRFPVDHEINSKIYLWRGQPWNLEVDAVVNSTNENLEEAHSSPGLHAAAGPGLAEECATLGGCRTGMAKVTNAYDLPARRVIHTVGPKYAVKYHTAAENALSHCYRSCLELLIENGLRSIAMGCIYTEAKNYPREPAAHVAIRTVRRLLEKQKDEITAVVFCTGTSSDTEIYKRLLPLYFPRDKHEEEVAISKLPVDVGDENGETIIDERKIRIKPLPKKANPKPSEAPDELPVSDVGLVRRNSSYLDTYLDPAFMSLIKDPDQRRQEQWEKTSQAQGGWNCAKLLGFGDLGGPPLSAAEEYSLHSRYISKANSLNLSEIAEMKIVYRGGVDSEGRPVMVVVGAHFLLRCLELERFVLYVVKEFEPLIQKPYTIVYLHSAASLQM
;
A
#
# COMPACT_ATOMS: atom_id res chain seq x y z
N MET A 1 45.97 57.90 0.61
CA MET A 1 45.75 59.09 1.47
C MET A 1 44.26 59.21 1.77
N TYR A 2 43.94 59.03 3.06
CA TYR A 2 42.82 59.59 3.86
C TYR A 2 41.76 60.52 3.21
N ARG A 3 40.46 60.17 3.41
CA ARG A 3 39.46 60.80 4.34
C ARG A 3 38.02 60.39 3.94
N THR A 4 37.29 59.51 4.66
CA THR A 4 36.39 59.70 5.84
C THR A 4 35.26 60.74 5.75
N VAL A 5 33.99 60.26 5.90
CA VAL A 5 32.88 60.77 6.76
C VAL A 5 31.90 59.59 6.96
N ALA A 6 31.86 58.92 8.12
CA ALA A 6 31.06 59.13 9.34
C ALA A 6 29.69 58.40 9.37
N THR A 7 29.49 57.72 10.50
CA THR A 7 28.47 56.76 10.92
C THR A 7 27.10 57.36 11.22
N ALA A 8 26.03 56.62 10.96
CA ALA A 8 24.77 56.70 11.68
C ALA A 8 24.27 55.29 12.02
N THR A 9 24.18 55.02 13.31
CA THR A 9 23.72 53.78 13.94
C THR A 9 22.20 53.85 14.14
N THR A 10 21.46 52.83 13.74
CA THR A 10 20.19 52.42 14.38
C THR A 10 19.87 50.95 14.06
N MET A 11 20.19 50.09 15.02
CA MET A 11 19.33 49.05 15.63
C MET A 11 18.32 48.29 14.75
N GLY A 12 18.50 46.97 14.71
CA GLY A 12 17.38 46.02 14.79
C GLY A 12 17.18 45.09 13.60
N GLY A 13 17.97 44.01 13.56
CA GLY A 13 17.71 42.88 12.66
C GLY A 13 18.84 41.87 12.75
N VAL A 14 18.70 40.89 13.64
CA VAL A 14 19.54 39.69 13.63
C VAL A 14 19.27 38.98 12.29
N PRO A 15 20.28 38.74 11.44
CA PRO A 15 20.12 37.79 10.36
C PRO A 15 19.96 36.42 11.03
N THR A 16 18.81 35.77 10.83
CA THR A 16 18.67 34.36 11.18
C THR A 16 19.59 33.59 10.26
N ASP A 17 20.79 33.28 10.75
CA ASP A 17 21.72 32.32 10.18
C ASP A 17 21.05 30.94 10.17
N ASN A 18 20.29 30.63 9.11
CA ASN A 18 19.96 29.24 8.77
C ASN A 18 21.23 28.65 8.14
N VAL A 19 22.18 28.26 8.98
CA VAL A 19 23.28 27.39 8.57
C VAL A 19 22.67 26.01 8.37
N ASP A 20 22.72 25.49 7.15
CA ASP A 20 22.32 24.13 6.82
C ASP A 20 23.20 23.15 7.61
N PHE A 21 22.66 22.60 8.71
CA PHE A 21 23.37 21.63 9.54
C PHE A 21 23.30 20.24 8.88
N VAL A 22 24.31 19.92 8.07
CA VAL A 22 24.57 18.55 7.61
C VAL A 22 25.06 17.72 8.80
N VAL A 23 24.47 16.54 8.99
CA VAL A 23 24.80 15.60 10.06
C VAL A 23 25.37 14.34 9.44
N THR A 24 26.58 13.98 9.85
CA THR A 24 27.25 12.77 9.38
C THR A 24 26.86 11.56 10.22
N LEU A 25 26.93 10.35 9.67
CA LEU A 25 26.46 9.14 10.37
C LEU A 25 27.24 8.85 11.68
N ASP A 26 28.50 9.29 11.79
CA ASP A 26 29.31 9.18 13.01
C ASP A 26 28.83 10.07 14.16
N GLN A 27 28.04 11.11 13.87
CA GLN A 27 27.43 11.97 14.89
C GLN A 27 26.12 11.38 15.43
N VAL A 28 25.61 10.31 14.81
CA VAL A 28 24.36 9.65 15.21
C VAL A 28 24.67 8.44 16.08
N PRO A 29 24.06 8.32 17.27
CA PRO A 29 24.31 7.17 18.15
C PRO A 29 23.83 5.87 17.52
N ARG A 30 24.66 4.82 17.58
CA ARG A 30 24.25 3.48 17.17
C ARG A 30 23.37 2.87 18.24
N TRP A 31 22.47 2.00 17.80
CA TRP A 31 21.63 1.22 18.70
C TRP A 31 22.46 0.32 19.64
N SER A 32 23.58 -0.21 19.13
CA SER A 32 24.51 -1.05 19.89
C SER A 32 25.30 -0.31 20.96
N ASP A 33 25.33 1.03 20.94
CA ASP A 33 26.20 1.81 21.84
C ASP A 33 25.63 1.83 23.28
N ALA A 34 26.52 1.80 24.27
CA ALA A 34 26.15 1.74 25.68
C ALA A 34 25.37 2.99 26.16
N GLU A 35 25.58 4.15 25.54
CA GLU A 35 24.85 5.39 25.87
C GLU A 35 23.36 5.31 25.52
N SER A 36 23.01 4.51 24.50
CA SER A 36 21.63 4.16 24.16
C SER A 36 20.94 3.27 25.22
N ARG A 37 21.70 2.73 26.19
CA ARG A 37 21.13 2.00 27.36
C ARG A 37 20.76 2.94 28.48
N SER A 38 21.62 3.92 28.78
CA SER A 38 21.44 4.85 29.91
C SER A 38 20.21 5.74 29.77
N SER A 39 19.88 6.15 28.53
CA SER A 39 18.71 6.98 28.23
C SER A 39 17.34 6.27 28.43
N LEU A 40 17.33 4.95 28.65
CA LEU A 40 16.13 4.18 29.00
C LEU A 40 15.94 4.00 30.51
N GLU A 41 17.01 4.12 31.30
CA GLU A 41 16.99 3.84 32.75
C GLU A 41 16.63 5.08 33.58
N TYR A 42 16.82 6.29 33.05
CA TYR A 42 16.59 7.55 33.79
C TYR A 42 15.14 8.08 33.81
N GLU A 43 14.20 7.51 33.07
CA GLU A 43 12.79 7.99 33.02
C GLU A 43 11.77 7.11 33.76
N ASN A 44 12.19 6.04 34.45
CA ASN A 44 11.28 5.21 35.28
C ASN A 44 10.86 5.87 36.61
N GLY A 45 10.99 7.19 36.75
CA GLY A 45 10.82 7.94 37.99
C GLY A 45 9.53 8.75 38.15
N ASP A 46 8.60 8.73 37.19
CA ASP A 46 7.35 9.50 37.30
C ASP A 46 6.11 8.58 37.48
N PRO A 47 5.46 8.55 38.67
CA PRO A 47 4.28 7.74 38.94
C PRO A 47 2.96 8.34 38.37
N SER A 48 3.00 9.45 37.63
CA SER A 48 1.80 10.21 37.29
C SER A 48 1.05 9.75 36.02
N PHE A 49 1.59 8.84 35.21
CA PHE A 49 0.89 8.31 34.03
C PHE A 49 0.34 6.90 34.25
N SER A 50 -0.51 6.79 35.27
CA SER A 50 -1.34 5.60 35.52
C SER A 50 -2.56 5.62 34.58
N ASN A 51 -2.65 4.60 33.71
CA ASN A 51 -3.86 4.02 33.13
C ASN A 51 -4.95 4.98 32.63
N SER A 52 -4.92 5.30 31.32
CA SER A 52 -6.13 5.70 30.58
C SER A 52 -6.42 4.71 29.45
N PHE A 53 -7.22 3.70 29.78
CA PHE A 53 -8.21 2.98 28.96
C PHE A 53 -8.04 3.00 27.44
N PHE A 54 -7.36 1.99 26.90
CA PHE A 54 -7.79 1.31 25.67
C PHE A 54 -7.55 -0.20 25.84
N PRO A 55 -8.57 -1.07 25.72
CA PRO A 55 -8.36 -2.50 25.70
C PRO A 55 -7.64 -2.91 24.41
N ASP A 56 -6.60 -3.72 24.58
CA ASP A 56 -5.79 -4.33 23.53
C ASP A 56 -6.68 -5.15 22.57
N PRO A 57 -6.75 -4.81 21.27
CA PRO A 57 -7.55 -5.55 20.29
C PRO A 57 -7.00 -6.94 19.94
N LEU A 58 -5.86 -7.36 20.52
CA LEU A 58 -5.20 -8.64 20.21
C LEU A 58 -5.07 -9.59 21.41
N LYS A 59 -5.74 -9.31 22.53
CA LYS A 59 -5.71 -10.19 23.70
C LYS A 59 -6.77 -11.32 23.59
N SER A 60 -6.35 -12.55 23.33
CA SER A 60 -7.15 -13.75 23.62
C SER A 60 -7.03 -14.14 25.10
N PRO A 61 -8.00 -14.86 25.69
CA PRO A 61 -8.02 -15.12 27.13
C PRO A 61 -6.84 -16.01 27.55
N GLU A 62 -6.34 -15.72 28.75
CA GLU A 62 -5.18 -16.32 29.40
C GLU A 62 -5.33 -17.85 29.51
N GLU A 63 -4.42 -18.59 28.87
CA GLU A 63 -4.13 -19.98 29.22
C GLU A 63 -2.67 -20.04 29.72
N GLU A 64 -2.53 -20.16 31.04
CA GLU A 64 -1.27 -20.57 31.67
C GLU A 64 -0.93 -21.99 31.23
N SER A 65 0.04 -22.14 30.32
CA SER A 65 0.69 -23.42 30.08
C SER A 65 2.21 -23.29 30.19
N SER A 66 2.79 -24.28 30.86
CA SER A 66 4.19 -24.38 31.26
C SER A 66 5.19 -23.99 30.18
N ARG A 67 5.99 -22.97 30.49
CA ARG A 67 7.06 -22.42 29.66
C ARG A 67 8.29 -23.33 29.74
N ASN A 68 8.49 -24.16 28.72
CA ASN A 68 9.78 -24.80 28.48
C ASN A 68 9.97 -24.97 26.97
N GLY A 69 10.85 -24.14 26.37
CA GLY A 69 11.29 -24.27 24.97
C GLY A 69 10.83 -23.19 23.97
N MET A 70 10.45 -21.99 24.42
CA MET A 70 10.07 -20.93 23.47
C MET A 70 11.33 -20.33 22.81
N VAL A 71 11.57 -20.68 21.54
CA VAL A 71 12.68 -20.15 20.74
C VAL A 71 12.44 -18.66 20.48
N SER A 72 13.45 -17.82 20.76
CA SER A 72 13.37 -16.39 20.47
C SER A 72 13.12 -16.16 18.98
N ARG A 73 12.13 -15.32 18.69
CA ARG A 73 11.76 -15.00 17.30
C ARG A 73 12.70 -13.97 16.67
N PHE A 74 13.37 -13.18 17.50
CA PHE A 74 14.39 -12.21 17.16
C PHE A 74 15.56 -12.39 18.14
N PRO A 75 16.48 -13.34 17.88
CA PRO A 75 17.62 -13.56 18.76
C PRO A 75 18.58 -12.36 18.72
N VAL A 76 19.45 -12.25 19.72
CA VAL A 76 20.54 -11.26 19.73
C VAL A 76 21.44 -11.50 18.51
N ASP A 77 21.61 -10.46 17.70
CA ASP A 77 22.53 -10.43 16.57
C ASP A 77 23.30 -9.11 16.59
N HIS A 78 24.57 -9.17 17.01
CA HIS A 78 25.43 -8.00 17.15
C HIS A 78 25.75 -7.35 15.79
N GLU A 79 25.79 -8.11 14.71
CA GLU A 79 26.08 -7.59 13.38
C GLU A 79 24.89 -6.77 12.87
N ILE A 80 23.68 -7.31 13.00
CA ILE A 80 22.45 -6.59 12.66
C ILE A 80 22.29 -5.35 13.55
N ASN A 81 22.49 -5.50 14.87
CA ASN A 81 22.35 -4.39 15.82
C ASN A 81 23.31 -3.22 15.52
N SER A 82 24.52 -3.51 15.02
CA SER A 82 25.52 -2.49 14.67
C SER A 82 25.13 -1.60 13.48
N LYS A 83 24.11 -2.01 12.70
CA LYS A 83 23.60 -1.30 11.52
C LYS A 83 22.44 -0.36 11.86
N ILE A 84 21.87 -0.45 13.06
CA ILE A 84 20.70 0.35 13.44
C ILE A 84 21.11 1.62 14.16
N TYR A 85 20.47 2.72 13.80
CA TYR A 85 20.62 4.03 14.43
C TYR A 85 19.23 4.57 14.75
N LEU A 86 19.11 5.28 15.88
CA LEU A 86 17.90 6.01 16.26
C LEU A 86 18.29 7.49 16.41
N TRP A 87 17.64 8.34 15.64
CA TRP A 87 17.96 9.76 15.62
C TRP A 87 16.70 10.61 15.64
N ARG A 88 16.67 11.64 16.49
CA ARG A 88 15.60 12.62 16.50
C ARG A 88 16.00 13.80 15.64
N GLY A 89 15.49 13.84 14.42
CA GLY A 89 15.84 14.84 13.43
C GLY A 89 15.18 14.59 12.08
N GLN A 90 15.45 15.49 11.13
CA GLN A 90 14.89 15.40 9.78
C GLN A 90 15.80 14.57 8.87
N PRO A 91 15.30 13.49 8.23
CA PRO A 91 16.13 12.58 7.44
C PRO A 91 17.03 13.25 6.41
N TRP A 92 16.56 14.34 5.79
CA TRP A 92 17.28 15.03 4.71
C TRP A 92 18.50 15.84 5.17
N ASN A 93 18.72 16.00 6.47
CA ASN A 93 19.95 16.61 6.97
C ASN A 93 21.09 15.59 7.11
N LEU A 94 20.82 14.28 6.94
CA LEU A 94 21.81 13.23 7.10
C LEU A 94 22.61 12.99 5.81
N GLU A 95 23.94 12.91 5.95
CA GLU A 95 24.84 12.42 4.91
C GLU A 95 24.78 10.89 4.85
N VAL A 96 23.85 10.38 4.04
CA VAL A 96 23.61 8.94 3.78
C VAL A 96 23.38 8.70 2.30
N ASP A 97 23.42 7.45 1.83
CA ASP A 97 23.19 7.16 0.42
C ASP A 97 21.76 7.49 -0.02
N ALA A 98 20.76 7.18 0.81
CA ALA A 98 19.36 7.45 0.50
C ALA A 98 18.57 8.01 1.69
N VAL A 99 17.69 8.98 1.42
CA VAL A 99 16.69 9.46 2.38
C VAL A 99 15.30 9.08 1.89
N VAL A 100 14.44 8.64 2.81
CA VAL A 100 13.06 8.26 2.47
C VAL A 100 12.11 9.44 2.63
N ASN A 101 11.40 9.75 1.55
CA ASN A 101 10.28 10.70 1.55
C ASN A 101 8.94 9.94 1.62
N SER A 102 8.17 10.15 2.69
CA SER A 102 6.77 9.71 2.75
C SER A 102 5.88 10.76 2.09
N THR A 103 5.14 10.37 1.05
CA THR A 103 4.30 11.27 0.26
C THR A 103 2.95 10.62 -0.11
N ASN A 104 2.28 11.16 -1.14
CA ASN A 104 1.03 10.68 -1.74
C ASN A 104 1.25 10.02 -3.10
N GLU A 105 0.17 9.53 -3.70
CA GLU A 105 0.21 8.80 -4.97
C GLU A 105 0.66 9.64 -6.16
N ASN A 106 0.59 10.97 -6.07
CA ASN A 106 1.00 11.89 -7.12
C ASN A 106 2.45 12.39 -6.94
N LEU A 107 3.12 12.02 -5.84
CA LEU A 107 4.46 12.49 -5.47
C LEU A 107 4.55 14.03 -5.35
N GLU A 108 3.47 14.65 -4.87
CA GLU A 108 3.36 16.09 -4.73
C GLU A 108 4.16 16.59 -3.52
N GLU A 109 4.79 17.76 -3.68
CA GLU A 109 5.54 18.43 -2.61
C GLU A 109 4.68 18.68 -1.36
N ALA A 110 3.42 19.13 -1.55
CA ALA A 110 2.51 19.46 -0.46
C ALA A 110 2.19 18.29 0.49
N HIS A 111 2.42 17.06 0.02
CA HIS A 111 2.19 15.83 0.78
C HIS A 111 3.48 15.15 1.24
N SER A 112 4.63 15.69 0.85
CA SER A 112 5.94 15.23 1.29
C SER A 112 6.25 15.72 2.71
N SER A 113 7.32 15.19 3.29
CA SER A 113 7.75 15.64 4.61
C SER A 113 8.10 17.16 4.57
N PRO A 114 7.52 17.99 5.45
CA PRO A 114 7.69 19.45 5.36
C PRO A 114 9.16 19.87 5.39
N GLY A 115 9.61 20.56 4.34
CA GLY A 115 10.99 21.03 4.21
C GLY A 115 11.91 20.18 3.34
N LEU A 116 11.54 18.94 2.99
CA LEU A 116 12.38 18.08 2.13
C LEU A 116 12.59 18.69 0.73
N HIS A 117 11.52 19.11 0.05
CA HIS A 117 11.63 19.75 -1.27
C HIS A 117 12.32 21.11 -1.20
N ALA A 118 12.09 21.88 -0.13
CA ALA A 118 12.79 23.14 0.09
C ALA A 118 14.30 22.94 0.26
N ALA A 119 14.72 21.85 0.93
CA ALA A 119 16.13 21.51 1.12
C ALA A 119 16.77 20.89 -0.14
N ALA A 120 16.02 20.10 -0.91
CA ALA A 120 16.52 19.48 -2.14
C ALA A 120 16.57 20.45 -3.33
N GLY A 121 15.77 21.52 -3.31
CA GLY A 121 15.64 22.43 -4.44
C GLY A 121 14.59 21.97 -5.48
N PRO A 122 14.29 22.83 -6.47
CA PRO A 122 13.16 22.63 -7.40
C PRO A 122 13.32 21.41 -8.32
N GLY A 123 14.56 20.98 -8.59
CA GLY A 123 14.82 19.81 -9.44
C GLY A 123 14.15 18.53 -8.94
N LEU A 124 14.00 18.38 -7.61
CA LEU A 124 13.31 17.22 -7.04
C LEU A 124 11.84 17.17 -7.47
N ALA A 125 11.14 18.30 -7.48
CA ALA A 125 9.75 18.36 -7.92
C ALA A 125 9.60 18.09 -9.42
N GLU A 126 10.54 18.59 -10.23
CA GLU A 126 10.58 18.33 -11.67
C GLU A 126 10.75 16.84 -11.99
N GLU A 127 11.69 16.16 -11.32
CA GLU A 127 11.89 14.72 -11.52
C GLU A 127 10.70 13.90 -10.99
N CYS A 128 10.14 14.25 -9.83
CA CYS A 128 8.91 13.62 -9.31
C CYS A 128 7.76 13.65 -10.32
N ALA A 129 7.57 14.77 -11.03
CA ALA A 129 6.53 14.91 -12.04
C ALA A 129 6.71 13.94 -13.23
N THR A 130 7.94 13.53 -13.53
CA THR A 130 8.23 12.56 -14.61
C THR A 130 7.94 11.10 -14.23
N LEU A 131 7.84 10.80 -12.93
CA LEU A 131 7.69 9.42 -12.45
C LEU A 131 6.30 8.82 -12.69
N GLY A 132 5.28 9.63 -13.00
CA GLY A 132 3.90 9.14 -13.22
C GLY A 132 3.24 8.59 -11.94
N GLY A 133 3.56 9.16 -10.78
CA GLY A 133 2.98 8.79 -9.48
C GLY A 133 3.55 7.52 -8.85
N CYS A 134 3.06 7.13 -7.67
CA CYS A 134 3.48 5.94 -6.94
C CYS A 134 2.29 5.31 -6.21
N ARG A 135 2.14 3.99 -6.25
CA ARG A 135 1.03 3.32 -5.55
C ARG A 135 1.30 3.25 -4.04
N THR A 136 0.24 3.27 -3.23
CA THR A 136 0.32 2.95 -1.79
C THR A 136 1.08 1.64 -1.58
N GLY A 137 2.05 1.63 -0.66
CA GLY A 137 2.92 0.49 -0.39
C GLY A 137 4.20 0.47 -1.22
N MET A 138 4.20 1.03 -2.43
CA MET A 138 5.37 1.00 -3.32
C MET A 138 6.33 2.15 -3.04
N ALA A 139 7.52 2.08 -3.65
CA ALA A 139 8.48 3.17 -3.65
C ALA A 139 9.05 3.46 -5.05
N LYS A 140 9.61 4.66 -5.24
CA LYS A 140 10.35 5.11 -6.44
C LYS A 140 11.56 5.92 -6.04
N VAL A 141 12.58 5.97 -6.90
CA VAL A 141 13.85 6.65 -6.62
C VAL A 141 14.04 7.86 -7.55
N THR A 142 14.65 8.92 -7.02
CA THR A 142 15.07 10.13 -7.75
C THR A 142 16.48 10.55 -7.32
N ASN A 143 17.07 11.53 -8.00
CA ASN A 143 18.26 12.21 -7.47
C ASN A 143 17.91 13.04 -6.23
N ALA A 144 18.92 13.28 -5.39
CA ALA A 144 18.75 14.04 -4.16
C ALA A 144 19.04 15.55 -4.26
N TYR A 145 19.59 15.99 -5.40
CA TYR A 145 19.84 17.41 -5.70
C TYR A 145 20.73 18.09 -4.65
N ASP A 146 20.21 19.11 -3.96
CA ASP A 146 20.97 19.91 -2.99
C ASP A 146 21.08 19.22 -1.60
N LEU A 147 20.44 18.06 -1.42
CA LEU A 147 20.56 17.30 -0.17
C LEU A 147 21.96 16.69 -0.01
N PRO A 148 22.43 16.51 1.24
CA PRO A 148 23.66 15.76 1.54
C PRO A 148 23.55 14.27 1.14
N ALA A 149 22.33 13.76 0.95
CA ALA A 149 22.12 12.39 0.50
C ALA A 149 22.37 12.23 -1.00
N ARG A 150 22.58 10.99 -1.48
CA ARG A 150 22.81 10.75 -2.93
C ARG A 150 21.51 10.54 -3.70
N ARG A 151 20.51 9.92 -3.08
CA ARG A 151 19.19 9.61 -3.66
C ARG A 151 18.06 9.92 -2.69
N VAL A 152 16.88 10.20 -3.24
CA VAL A 152 15.62 10.23 -2.48
C VAL A 152 14.78 9.05 -2.89
N ILE A 153 14.30 8.27 -1.91
CA ILE A 153 13.37 7.17 -2.12
C ILE A 153 11.99 7.62 -1.66
N HIS A 154 11.08 7.79 -2.60
CA HIS A 154 9.71 8.24 -2.36
C HIS A 154 8.81 7.03 -2.14
N THR A 155 8.05 7.01 -1.05
CA THR A 155 7.09 5.94 -0.78
C THR A 155 5.75 6.49 -0.30
N VAL A 156 4.69 5.72 -0.54
CA VAL A 156 3.32 6.12 -0.23
C VAL A 156 2.77 5.25 0.88
N GLY A 157 2.91 5.73 2.12
CA GLY A 157 2.28 5.12 3.29
C GLY A 157 0.74 5.11 3.20
N PRO A 158 0.06 4.10 3.78
CA PRO A 158 -1.38 3.95 3.70
C PRO A 158 -2.13 4.95 4.58
N LYS A 159 -3.33 5.35 4.15
CA LYS A 159 -4.32 6.01 5.02
C LYS A 159 -4.99 4.96 5.89
N TYR A 160 -4.88 5.11 7.20
CA TYR A 160 -5.40 4.14 8.15
C TYR A 160 -6.91 4.34 8.37
N ALA A 161 -7.62 3.22 8.32
CA ALA A 161 -9.00 3.12 8.76
C ALA A 161 -9.17 1.77 9.47
N VAL A 162 -9.88 1.75 10.60
CA VAL A 162 -10.07 0.53 11.42
C VAL A 162 -10.59 -0.66 10.60
N LYS A 163 -11.53 -0.41 9.69
CA LYS A 163 -12.09 -1.42 8.76
C LYS A 163 -11.08 -2.04 7.79
N TYR A 164 -9.93 -1.40 7.60
CA TYR A 164 -8.86 -1.82 6.69
C TYR A 164 -7.53 -2.00 7.41
N HIS A 165 -7.54 -2.26 8.73
CA HIS A 165 -6.32 -2.35 9.54
C HIS A 165 -5.28 -3.30 8.92
N THR A 166 -5.70 -4.48 8.47
CA THR A 166 -4.79 -5.49 7.90
C THR A 166 -4.23 -5.07 6.55
N ALA A 167 -5.00 -4.35 5.73
CA ALA A 167 -4.52 -3.83 4.47
C ALA A 167 -3.54 -2.68 4.69
N ALA A 168 -3.80 -1.82 5.69
CA ALA A 168 -2.89 -0.75 6.09
C ALA A 168 -1.58 -1.31 6.64
N GLU A 169 -1.62 -2.35 7.47
CA GLU A 169 -0.42 -3.00 7.99
C GLU A 169 0.44 -3.61 6.87
N ASN A 170 -0.17 -4.35 5.95
CA ASN A 170 0.54 -4.91 4.81
C ASN A 170 1.13 -3.84 3.90
N ALA A 171 0.37 -2.77 3.61
CA ALA A 171 0.87 -1.66 2.81
C ALA A 171 2.02 -0.92 3.50
N LEU A 172 1.95 -0.71 4.82
CA LEU A 172 3.03 -0.06 5.57
C LEU A 172 4.29 -0.93 5.59
N SER A 173 4.16 -2.24 5.81
CA SER A 173 5.27 -3.18 5.68
C SER A 173 5.89 -3.14 4.28
N HIS A 174 5.04 -3.09 3.24
CA HIS A 174 5.50 -2.97 1.86
C HIS A 174 6.30 -1.68 1.61
N CYS A 175 5.91 -0.54 2.22
CA CYS A 175 6.65 0.72 2.06
C CYS A 175 8.11 0.57 2.52
N TYR A 176 8.32 0.05 3.73
CA TYR A 176 9.67 -0.14 4.27
C TYR A 176 10.47 -1.15 3.45
N ARG A 177 9.84 -2.25 3.02
CA ARG A 177 10.49 -3.27 2.20
C ARG A 177 10.91 -2.73 0.85
N SER A 178 9.99 -2.10 0.11
CA SER A 178 10.30 -1.52 -1.20
C SER A 178 11.37 -0.42 -1.12
N CYS A 179 11.43 0.35 -0.03
CA CYS A 179 12.51 1.31 0.16
C CYS A 179 13.88 0.64 0.28
N LEU A 180 13.96 -0.45 1.05
CA LEU A 180 15.22 -1.17 1.25
C LEU A 180 15.60 -2.02 0.03
N GLU A 181 14.63 -2.59 -0.68
CA GLU A 181 14.86 -3.26 -1.97
C GLU A 181 15.44 -2.28 -2.99
N LEU A 182 14.84 -1.10 -3.15
CA LEU A 182 15.37 -0.06 -4.05
C LEU A 182 16.75 0.44 -3.63
N LEU A 183 17.04 0.53 -2.33
CA LEU A 183 18.38 0.86 -1.83
C LEU A 183 19.41 -0.12 -2.38
N ILE A 184 19.15 -1.43 -2.23
CA ILE A 184 20.05 -2.50 -2.68
C ILE A 184 20.16 -2.52 -4.21
N GLU A 185 19.03 -2.43 -4.93
CA GLU A 185 18.98 -2.44 -6.40
C GLU A 185 19.78 -1.27 -7.01
N ASN A 186 19.87 -0.14 -6.32
CA ASN A 186 20.65 1.03 -6.75
C ASN A 186 22.11 1.00 -6.27
N GLY A 187 22.56 -0.08 -5.63
CA GLY A 187 23.93 -0.22 -5.10
C GLY A 187 24.24 0.75 -3.95
N LEU A 188 23.22 1.19 -3.23
CA LEU A 188 23.33 2.06 -2.06
C LEU A 188 23.37 1.21 -0.79
N ARG A 189 23.96 1.73 0.30
CA ARG A 189 24.21 0.93 1.51
C ARG A 189 23.69 1.55 2.79
N SER A 190 23.41 2.85 2.80
CA SER A 190 22.92 3.57 3.98
C SER A 190 21.60 4.31 3.70
N ILE A 191 20.64 4.17 4.60
CA ILE A 191 19.30 4.75 4.44
C ILE A 191 18.83 5.45 5.71
N ALA A 192 18.25 6.63 5.55
CA ALA A 192 17.55 7.35 6.62
C ALA A 192 16.05 7.39 6.36
N MET A 193 15.26 6.89 7.31
CA MET A 193 13.81 6.74 7.15
C MET A 193 13.06 7.43 8.28
N GLY A 194 12.16 8.34 7.92
CA GLY A 194 11.20 8.93 8.85
C GLY A 194 10.03 7.99 9.19
N CYS A 195 9.16 8.41 10.10
CA CYS A 195 7.89 7.73 10.33
C CYS A 195 6.95 7.88 9.11
N ILE A 196 6.86 6.84 8.28
CA ILE A 196 6.02 6.82 7.07
C ILE A 196 4.52 7.03 7.40
N TYR A 197 4.12 6.65 8.62
CA TYR A 197 2.79 6.73 9.19
C TYR A 197 2.49 8.10 9.84
N THR A 198 2.64 9.18 9.08
CA THR A 198 2.42 10.56 9.55
C THR A 198 1.03 10.76 10.16
N GLU A 199 0.85 11.76 11.03
CA GLU A 199 -0.45 12.10 11.64
C GLU A 199 -1.57 12.29 10.62
N ALA A 200 -1.27 12.89 9.45
CA ALA A 200 -2.23 13.06 8.36
C ALA A 200 -2.82 11.74 7.81
N LYS A 201 -2.17 10.60 8.09
CA LYS A 201 -2.60 9.26 7.67
C LYS A 201 -3.40 8.52 8.76
N ASN A 202 -3.60 9.12 9.93
CA ASN A 202 -4.39 8.59 11.06
C ASN A 202 -3.98 7.18 11.53
N TYR A 203 -2.75 6.76 11.27
CA TYR A 203 -2.27 5.43 11.67
C TYR A 203 -1.84 5.48 13.15
N PRO A 204 -2.33 4.57 14.01
CA PRO A 204 -1.85 4.43 15.37
C PRO A 204 -0.31 4.28 15.45
N ARG A 205 0.36 5.21 16.14
CA ARG A 205 1.82 5.32 16.15
C ARG A 205 2.55 4.05 16.59
N GLU A 206 2.15 3.48 17.72
CA GLU A 206 2.82 2.31 18.30
C GLU A 206 2.63 1.03 17.45
N PRO A 207 1.41 0.67 17.00
CA PRO A 207 1.23 -0.40 16.02
C PRO A 207 2.03 -0.19 14.73
N ALA A 208 2.12 1.05 14.23
CA ALA A 208 2.89 1.35 13.03
C ALA A 208 4.41 1.19 13.24
N ALA A 209 4.92 1.57 14.41
CA ALA A 209 6.31 1.38 14.80
C ALA A 209 6.68 -0.11 14.89
N HIS A 210 5.79 -0.95 15.43
CA HIS A 210 5.97 -2.41 15.40
C HIS A 210 6.16 -2.92 13.97
N VAL A 211 5.33 -2.48 13.01
CA VAL A 211 5.45 -2.86 11.60
C VAL A 211 6.79 -2.39 11.03
N ALA A 212 7.14 -1.12 11.23
CA ALA A 212 8.40 -0.55 10.73
C ALA A 212 9.63 -1.33 11.20
N ILE A 213 9.75 -1.51 12.51
CA ILE A 213 10.91 -2.13 13.15
C ILE A 213 10.99 -3.61 12.76
N ARG A 214 9.86 -4.32 12.77
CA ARG A 214 9.78 -5.73 12.38
C ARG A 214 10.22 -5.95 10.93
N THR A 215 9.71 -5.15 9.99
CA THR A 215 10.03 -5.29 8.57
C THR A 215 11.50 -5.07 8.32
N VAL A 216 12.09 -4.01 8.92
CA VAL A 216 13.53 -3.74 8.82
C VAL A 216 14.35 -4.89 9.41
N ARG A 217 13.99 -5.39 10.59
CA ARG A 217 14.67 -6.53 11.23
C ARG A 217 14.68 -7.76 10.32
N ARG A 218 13.53 -8.13 9.76
CA ARG A 218 13.40 -9.31 8.87
C ARG A 218 14.18 -9.15 7.57
N LEU A 219 14.22 -7.96 7.00
CA LEU A 219 15.00 -7.75 5.79
C LEU A 219 16.51 -7.82 6.07
N LEU A 220 16.97 -7.24 7.18
CA LEU A 220 18.37 -7.33 7.58
C LEU A 220 18.80 -8.77 7.88
N GLU A 221 17.92 -9.62 8.44
CA GLU A 221 18.22 -11.05 8.59
C GLU A 221 18.52 -11.76 7.26
N LYS A 222 17.97 -11.27 6.14
CA LYS A 222 18.16 -11.85 4.80
C LYS A 222 19.28 -11.18 4.00
N GLN A 223 19.47 -9.87 4.18
CA GLN A 223 20.30 -9.02 3.30
C GLN A 223 21.28 -8.13 4.09
N LYS A 224 21.75 -8.59 5.25
CA LYS A 224 22.68 -7.81 6.09
C LYS A 224 23.94 -7.36 5.37
N ASP A 225 24.48 -8.14 4.44
CA ASP A 225 25.76 -7.82 3.76
C ASP A 225 25.63 -6.61 2.80
N GLU A 226 24.43 -6.35 2.29
CA GLU A 226 24.17 -5.26 1.34
C GLU A 226 23.95 -3.91 2.03
N ILE A 227 23.52 -3.92 3.30
CA ILE A 227 23.13 -2.72 4.04
C ILE A 227 24.13 -2.44 5.17
N THR A 228 24.72 -1.25 5.18
CA THR A 228 25.66 -0.82 6.23
C THR A 228 24.99 -0.03 7.35
N ALA A 229 23.92 0.72 7.05
CA ALA A 229 23.24 1.54 8.04
C ALA A 229 21.76 1.78 7.73
N VAL A 230 20.91 1.66 8.75
CA VAL A 230 19.51 2.04 8.73
C VAL A 230 19.27 3.01 9.88
N VAL A 231 18.90 4.24 9.56
CA VAL A 231 18.61 5.30 10.55
C VAL A 231 17.11 5.51 10.66
N PHE A 232 16.54 5.17 11.82
CA PHE A 232 15.18 5.55 12.16
C PHE A 232 15.18 7.00 12.64
N CYS A 233 14.56 7.87 11.85
CA CYS A 233 14.47 9.29 12.12
C CYS A 233 13.10 9.62 12.73
N THR A 234 13.07 10.09 13.97
CA THR A 234 11.83 10.47 14.66
C THR A 234 11.66 11.99 14.67
N GLY A 235 10.47 12.47 14.29
CA GLY A 235 10.15 13.90 14.31
C GLY A 235 9.73 14.41 15.70
N THR A 236 9.05 13.57 16.48
CA THR A 236 8.49 13.94 17.79
C THR A 236 9.19 13.20 18.94
N SER A 237 9.13 13.77 20.16
CA SER A 237 9.56 13.06 21.37
C SER A 237 8.73 11.80 21.60
N SER A 238 7.42 11.86 21.35
CA SER A 238 6.52 10.70 21.48
C SER A 238 6.94 9.53 20.60
N ASP A 239 7.25 9.78 19.33
CA ASP A 239 7.75 8.73 18.44
C ASP A 239 9.11 8.20 18.91
N THR A 240 10.00 9.09 19.38
CA THR A 240 11.31 8.68 19.93
C THR A 240 11.16 7.71 21.10
N GLU A 241 10.27 7.99 22.05
CA GLU A 241 10.01 7.10 23.20
C GLU A 241 9.36 5.78 22.77
N ILE A 242 8.48 5.79 21.76
CA ILE A 242 7.95 4.56 21.18
C ILE A 242 9.09 3.70 20.61
N TYR A 243 9.97 4.26 19.76
CA TYR A 243 11.09 3.51 19.19
C TYR A 243 12.06 3.01 20.26
N LYS A 244 12.39 3.82 21.26
CA LYS A 244 13.23 3.42 22.40
C LYS A 244 12.68 2.20 23.15
N ARG A 245 11.37 2.14 23.40
CA ARG A 245 10.74 0.97 24.05
C ARG A 245 10.64 -0.25 23.15
N LEU A 246 10.44 -0.07 21.85
CA LEU A 246 10.18 -1.17 20.91
C LEU A 246 11.45 -1.77 20.31
N LEU A 247 12.51 -0.98 20.07
CA LEU A 247 13.76 -1.47 19.48
C LEU A 247 14.37 -2.65 20.25
N PRO A 248 14.43 -2.68 21.60
CA PRO A 248 14.94 -3.84 22.34
C PRO A 248 14.16 -5.13 22.08
N LEU A 249 12.89 -5.04 21.69
CA LEU A 249 12.05 -6.22 21.43
C LEU A 249 12.41 -6.90 20.10
N TYR A 250 12.87 -6.13 19.11
CA TYR A 250 13.19 -6.62 17.77
C TYR A 250 14.70 -6.68 17.50
N PHE A 251 15.48 -5.89 18.21
CA PHE A 251 16.93 -5.78 18.15
C PHE A 251 17.52 -5.90 19.55
N PRO A 252 17.31 -7.04 20.25
CA PRO A 252 17.83 -7.21 21.61
C PRO A 252 19.35 -7.14 21.59
N ARG A 253 19.91 -6.39 22.54
CA ARG A 253 21.35 -6.14 22.67
C ARG A 253 22.05 -7.19 23.52
N ASP A 254 21.31 -7.83 24.41
CA ASP A 254 21.77 -8.91 25.28
C ASP A 254 20.64 -9.93 25.54
N LYS A 255 21.00 -11.02 26.23
CA LYS A 255 20.06 -12.11 26.54
C LYS A 255 18.89 -11.67 27.42
N HIS A 256 19.08 -10.65 28.26
CA HIS A 256 18.01 -10.16 29.12
C HIS A 256 16.93 -9.44 28.29
N GLU A 257 17.35 -8.59 27.35
CA GLU A 257 16.42 -7.96 26.40
C GLU A 257 15.72 -9.00 25.52
N GLU A 258 16.43 -10.06 25.11
CA GLU A 258 15.84 -11.17 24.35
C GLU A 258 14.76 -11.91 25.15
N GLU A 259 15.00 -12.21 26.43
CA GLU A 259 14.01 -12.81 27.33
C GLU A 259 12.79 -11.90 27.55
N VAL A 260 13.02 -10.59 27.72
CA VAL A 260 11.94 -9.60 27.81
C VAL A 260 11.14 -9.55 26.51
N ALA A 261 11.79 -9.60 25.35
CA ALA A 261 11.15 -9.62 24.05
C ALA A 261 10.22 -10.83 23.87
N ILE A 262 10.66 -12.02 24.28
CA ILE A 262 9.85 -13.25 24.27
C ILE A 262 8.56 -13.08 25.10
N SER A 263 8.61 -12.34 26.20
CA SER A 263 7.45 -12.13 27.07
C SER A 263 6.48 -11.04 26.58
N LYS A 264 6.98 -10.03 25.86
CA LYS A 264 6.21 -8.85 25.45
C LYS A 264 5.69 -8.91 24.02
N LEU A 265 6.36 -9.64 23.13
CA LEU A 265 5.90 -9.78 21.76
C LEU A 265 4.82 -10.87 21.65
N PRO A 266 3.78 -10.65 20.83
CA PRO A 266 2.77 -11.67 20.57
C PRO A 266 3.37 -12.88 19.85
N VAL A 267 2.67 -14.02 19.90
CA VAL A 267 3.12 -15.24 19.20
C VAL A 267 3.14 -15.05 17.68
N ASP A 268 2.23 -14.24 17.15
CA ASP A 268 2.18 -13.83 15.74
C ASP A 268 2.81 -12.45 15.54
N VAL A 269 4.14 -12.43 15.39
CA VAL A 269 4.90 -11.26 14.91
C VAL A 269 5.15 -11.35 13.42
N GLY A 270 4.17 -11.83 12.64
CA GLY A 270 4.29 -11.93 11.20
C GLY A 270 5.22 -13.03 10.69
N ASP A 271 5.26 -13.16 9.36
CA ASP A 271 6.03 -14.18 8.64
C ASP A 271 7.52 -13.83 8.53
N GLU A 272 8.25 -14.60 7.72
CA GLU A 272 9.66 -14.38 7.40
C GLU A 272 9.94 -13.05 6.69
N ASN A 273 8.92 -12.37 6.16
CA ASN A 273 9.00 -11.05 5.54
C ASN A 273 8.45 -9.94 6.45
N GLY A 274 8.00 -10.28 7.66
CA GLY A 274 7.38 -9.35 8.61
C GLY A 274 5.93 -8.99 8.26
N GLU A 275 5.28 -9.71 7.35
CA GLU A 275 3.87 -9.54 6.98
C GLU A 275 2.95 -10.29 7.96
N THR A 276 1.74 -9.77 8.20
CA THR A 276 0.80 -10.44 9.11
C THR A 276 0.24 -11.72 8.50
N ILE A 277 0.32 -12.82 9.26
CA ILE A 277 -0.17 -14.12 8.83
C ILE A 277 -1.68 -14.15 9.07
N ILE A 278 -2.46 -13.97 8.01
CA ILE A 278 -3.92 -14.12 8.08
C ILE A 278 -4.24 -15.58 7.72
N ASP A 279 -4.51 -16.41 8.72
CA ASP A 279 -4.82 -17.84 8.52
C ASP A 279 -6.01 -18.09 7.58
N GLU A 280 -6.96 -17.15 7.51
CA GLU A 280 -8.10 -17.20 6.59
C GLU A 280 -7.71 -17.09 5.10
N ARG A 281 -6.49 -16.59 4.80
CA ARG A 281 -5.95 -16.50 3.44
C ARG A 281 -5.09 -17.71 3.04
N LYS A 282 -4.84 -18.67 3.94
CA LYS A 282 -4.16 -19.93 3.57
C LYS A 282 -5.06 -20.73 2.63
N ILE A 283 -4.56 -21.03 1.43
CA ILE A 283 -5.29 -21.80 0.42
C ILE A 283 -5.65 -23.17 1.01
N ARG A 284 -6.93 -23.38 1.35
CA ARG A 284 -7.45 -24.69 1.74
C ARG A 284 -7.71 -25.51 0.47
N ILE A 285 -6.70 -26.23 -0.01
CA ILE A 285 -6.90 -27.23 -1.06
C ILE A 285 -7.61 -28.43 -0.42
N LYS A 286 -8.95 -28.48 -0.51
CA LYS A 286 -9.72 -29.69 -0.24
C LYS A 286 -9.84 -30.48 -1.55
N PRO A 287 -9.47 -31.77 -1.59
CA PRO A 287 -9.77 -32.59 -2.76
C PRO A 287 -11.28 -32.63 -3.01
N LEU A 288 -11.71 -32.48 -4.27
CA LEU A 288 -13.12 -32.60 -4.64
C LEU A 288 -13.67 -33.96 -4.15
N PRO A 289 -14.86 -33.99 -3.53
CA PRO A 289 -15.47 -35.26 -3.16
C PRO A 289 -15.72 -36.09 -4.43
N LYS A 290 -15.16 -37.31 -4.46
CA LYS A 290 -15.42 -38.29 -5.52
C LYS A 290 -16.92 -38.58 -5.54
N LYS A 291 -17.61 -38.23 -6.64
CA LYS A 291 -18.98 -38.69 -6.90
C LYS A 291 -18.96 -40.23 -6.96
N ALA A 292 -19.55 -40.87 -5.97
CA ALA A 292 -19.89 -42.30 -6.05
C ALA A 292 -21.10 -42.45 -6.99
N ASN A 293 -20.98 -43.32 -7.99
CA ASN A 293 -22.08 -43.71 -8.86
C ASN A 293 -23.18 -44.41 -8.04
N PRO A 294 -24.45 -43.98 -8.11
CA PRO A 294 -25.53 -44.72 -7.45
C PRO A 294 -25.90 -45.97 -8.27
N LYS A 295 -26.00 -47.11 -7.57
CA LYS A 295 -26.63 -48.35 -8.05
C LYS A 295 -28.16 -48.18 -8.06
N PRO A 296 -28.92 -48.90 -8.91
CA PRO A 296 -30.36 -48.70 -9.08
C PRO A 296 -31.17 -49.25 -7.90
N SER A 297 -32.24 -48.56 -7.52
CA SER A 297 -33.20 -48.92 -6.47
C SER A 297 -34.30 -49.86 -6.98
N GLU A 298 -34.66 -50.86 -6.17
CA GLU A 298 -35.93 -51.61 -6.28
C GLU A 298 -37.10 -50.78 -5.71
N ALA A 299 -38.26 -50.86 -6.36
CA ALA A 299 -39.57 -50.36 -5.89
C ALA A 299 -40.46 -51.57 -5.53
N PRO A 300 -41.48 -51.47 -4.66
CA PRO A 300 -42.80 -50.85 -5.01
C PRO A 300 -43.48 -50.15 -3.78
N ASP A 301 -44.61 -49.44 -3.80
CA ASP A 301 -45.95 -49.62 -4.39
C ASP A 301 -46.77 -48.28 -4.46
N GLU A 302 -47.89 -48.37 -5.18
CA GLU A 302 -48.84 -47.43 -5.85
C GLU A 302 -49.62 -46.34 -5.04
N LEU A 303 -49.72 -45.09 -5.55
CA LEU A 303 -50.87 -44.34 -6.19
C LEU A 303 -51.84 -43.56 -5.23
N PRO A 304 -52.61 -42.50 -5.65
CA PRO A 304 -52.76 -41.87 -6.98
C PRO A 304 -52.64 -40.31 -7.03
N VAL A 305 -52.81 -39.81 -8.26
CA VAL A 305 -52.58 -38.46 -8.82
C VAL A 305 -53.69 -37.44 -8.50
N SER A 306 -53.32 -36.16 -8.33
CA SER A 306 -54.16 -35.01 -8.72
C SER A 306 -53.32 -33.77 -9.13
N ASP A 307 -53.97 -32.91 -9.92
CA ASP A 307 -53.48 -32.02 -10.97
C ASP A 307 -52.84 -30.67 -10.56
N VAL A 308 -51.92 -30.21 -11.43
CA VAL A 308 -51.58 -28.84 -11.87
C VAL A 308 -51.25 -27.73 -10.84
N GLY A 309 -50.04 -27.16 -10.97
CA GLY A 309 -49.79 -25.74 -10.66
C GLY A 309 -48.37 -25.38 -10.23
N LEU A 310 -47.70 -24.51 -10.98
CA LEU A 310 -46.38 -23.91 -10.67
C LEU A 310 -46.28 -23.45 -9.21
N VAL A 311 -45.28 -23.94 -8.46
CA VAL A 311 -44.81 -23.25 -7.25
C VAL A 311 -43.28 -23.23 -7.20
N ARG A 312 -42.79 -22.02 -7.47
CA ARG A 312 -41.48 -21.46 -7.11
C ARG A 312 -41.19 -21.77 -5.64
N ARG A 313 -40.18 -22.60 -5.34
CA ARG A 313 -39.72 -22.82 -3.96
C ARG A 313 -39.06 -21.54 -3.44
N ASN A 314 -39.83 -20.74 -2.72
CA ASN A 314 -39.31 -19.70 -1.85
C ASN A 314 -38.70 -20.34 -0.60
N SER A 315 -37.44 -20.03 -0.33
CA SER A 315 -36.72 -20.39 0.90
C SER A 315 -37.20 -19.50 2.05
N SER A 316 -38.44 -19.70 2.52
CA SER A 316 -39.04 -18.89 3.61
C SER A 316 -38.75 -19.42 5.01
N TYR A 317 -37.67 -20.20 5.20
CA TYR A 317 -37.32 -20.78 6.51
C TYR A 317 -36.13 -20.10 7.20
N LEU A 318 -35.52 -19.09 6.56
CA LEU A 318 -34.43 -18.28 7.14
C LEU A 318 -34.87 -16.85 7.53
N ASP A 319 -36.08 -16.43 7.18
CA ASP A 319 -36.59 -15.07 7.44
C ASP A 319 -37.05 -14.84 8.89
N THR A 320 -37.14 -15.88 9.73
CA THR A 320 -37.65 -15.74 11.12
C THR A 320 -36.57 -15.30 12.12
N TYR A 321 -35.30 -15.19 11.70
CA TYR A 321 -34.17 -14.81 12.57
C TYR A 321 -33.52 -13.46 12.23
N LEU A 322 -34.10 -12.69 11.31
CA LEU A 322 -33.50 -11.44 10.85
C LEU A 322 -34.34 -10.24 11.30
N ASP A 323 -33.70 -9.36 12.06
CA ASP A 323 -34.24 -8.10 12.59
C ASP A 323 -34.62 -7.14 11.44
N PRO A 324 -35.85 -6.61 11.38
CA PRO A 324 -36.28 -5.62 10.38
C PRO A 324 -35.45 -4.32 10.35
N ALA A 325 -34.71 -4.00 11.42
CA ALA A 325 -33.75 -2.89 11.42
C ALA A 325 -32.52 -3.17 10.54
N PHE A 326 -32.19 -4.43 10.26
CA PHE A 326 -31.06 -4.84 9.42
C PHE A 326 -31.36 -4.68 7.91
N MET A 327 -32.61 -4.86 7.49
CA MET A 327 -33.01 -4.75 6.08
C MET A 327 -33.20 -3.31 5.60
N SER A 328 -33.40 -2.34 6.51
CA SER A 328 -33.74 -0.96 6.15
C SER A 328 -32.55 -0.01 6.00
N LEU A 329 -31.31 -0.48 6.20
CA LEU A 329 -30.12 0.40 6.20
C LEU A 329 -29.01 0.04 5.22
N ILE A 330 -29.27 -0.85 4.27
CA ILE A 330 -28.29 -1.17 3.23
C ILE A 330 -28.88 -0.81 1.88
N LYS A 331 -28.73 0.47 1.50
CA LYS A 331 -28.70 0.82 0.07
C LYS A 331 -27.75 -0.16 -0.61
N ASP A 332 -28.24 -0.80 -1.68
CA ASP A 332 -27.53 -1.80 -2.47
C ASP A 332 -26.06 -1.36 -2.61
N PRO A 333 -25.08 -2.20 -2.22
CA PRO A 333 -23.67 -1.85 -2.29
C PRO A 333 -23.23 -1.44 -3.70
N ASP A 334 -23.91 -1.90 -4.75
CA ASP A 334 -23.66 -1.47 -6.13
C ASP A 334 -24.23 -0.06 -6.38
N GLN A 335 -25.42 0.24 -5.86
CA GLN A 335 -26.03 1.57 -5.94
C GLN A 335 -25.23 2.61 -5.13
N ARG A 336 -24.69 2.22 -3.98
CA ARG A 336 -23.75 3.07 -3.20
C ARG A 336 -22.45 3.32 -3.95
N ARG A 337 -21.93 2.31 -4.66
CA ARG A 337 -20.73 2.44 -5.49
C ARG A 337 -20.98 3.35 -6.69
N GLN A 338 -22.15 3.23 -7.32
CA GLN A 338 -22.58 4.09 -8.41
C GLN A 338 -22.70 5.55 -7.95
N GLU A 339 -23.37 5.82 -6.82
CA GLU A 339 -23.48 7.17 -6.27
C GLU A 339 -22.12 7.76 -5.85
N GLN A 340 -21.21 6.93 -5.35
CA GLN A 340 -19.85 7.36 -5.05
C GLN A 340 -19.07 7.70 -6.32
N TRP A 341 -19.25 6.91 -7.37
CA TRP A 341 -18.62 7.14 -8.67
C TRP A 341 -19.15 8.41 -9.33
N GLU A 342 -20.47 8.63 -9.34
CA GLU A 342 -21.12 9.84 -9.86
C GLU A 342 -20.70 11.09 -9.07
N LYS A 343 -20.58 11.00 -7.75
CA LYS A 343 -20.04 12.11 -6.92
C LYS A 343 -18.57 12.38 -7.18
N THR A 344 -17.78 11.33 -7.44
CA THR A 344 -16.34 11.47 -7.74
C THR A 344 -16.14 12.04 -9.15
N SER A 345 -16.97 11.66 -10.12
CA SER A 345 -16.91 12.20 -11.49
C SER A 345 -17.38 13.65 -11.57
N GLN A 346 -18.36 14.05 -10.75
CA GLN A 346 -18.78 15.46 -10.64
C GLN A 346 -17.77 16.34 -9.89
N ALA A 347 -16.99 15.78 -8.96
CA ALA A 347 -16.00 16.53 -8.18
C ALA A 347 -14.63 16.66 -8.88
N GLN A 348 -14.27 15.72 -9.77
CA GLN A 348 -13.08 15.82 -10.61
C GLN A 348 -13.43 16.44 -11.96
N GLY A 349 -13.37 17.78 -12.04
CA GLY A 349 -13.32 18.50 -13.32
C GLY A 349 -11.97 18.32 -14.05
N GLY A 350 -11.49 17.08 -14.22
CA GLY A 350 -10.15 16.77 -14.71
C GLY A 350 -10.10 15.51 -15.56
N TRP A 351 -9.60 15.68 -16.80
CA TRP A 351 -9.40 14.71 -17.88
C TRP A 351 -10.64 14.12 -18.54
N ASN A 352 -11.26 14.93 -19.41
CA ASN A 352 -12.43 14.56 -20.17
C ASN A 352 -12.06 13.69 -21.39
N CYS A 353 -11.66 12.43 -21.14
CA CYS A 353 -11.30 11.44 -22.17
C CYS A 353 -12.46 11.19 -23.16
N ALA A 354 -13.70 11.24 -22.67
CA ALA A 354 -14.89 11.14 -23.49
C ALA A 354 -15.06 12.33 -24.44
N LYS A 355 -14.64 13.54 -24.05
CA LYS A 355 -14.64 14.72 -24.93
C LYS A 355 -13.55 14.63 -26.01
N LEU A 356 -12.37 14.09 -25.67
CA LEU A 356 -11.27 13.83 -26.62
C LEU A 356 -11.64 12.71 -27.62
N LEU A 357 -12.40 11.71 -27.16
CA LEU A 357 -12.88 10.57 -27.94
C LEU A 357 -14.34 10.75 -28.43
N GLY A 358 -14.84 11.99 -28.55
CA GLY A 358 -16.14 12.27 -29.17
C GLY A 358 -17.40 11.72 -28.47
N PHE A 359 -17.29 11.05 -27.33
CA PHE A 359 -18.38 10.50 -26.51
C PHE A 359 -19.12 11.54 -25.65
N GLY A 360 -18.72 12.82 -25.70
CA GLY A 360 -19.34 13.90 -24.89
C GLY A 360 -18.86 13.91 -23.43
N ASP A 361 -19.63 14.54 -22.54
CA ASP A 361 -19.37 14.53 -21.08
C ASP A 361 -19.84 13.18 -20.50
N LEU A 362 -18.99 12.49 -19.72
CA LEU A 362 -19.43 11.31 -18.98
C LEU A 362 -20.43 11.75 -17.90
N GLY A 363 -21.72 11.58 -18.19
CA GLY A 363 -22.84 12.10 -17.38
C GLY A 363 -23.78 13.05 -18.12
N GLY A 364 -23.55 13.31 -19.42
CA GLY A 364 -24.52 13.96 -20.29
C GLY A 364 -25.75 13.09 -20.58
N PRO A 365 -26.85 13.67 -21.11
CA PRO A 365 -28.00 12.89 -21.55
C PRO A 365 -27.57 11.82 -22.57
N PRO A 366 -28.19 10.63 -22.57
CA PRO A 366 -27.86 9.57 -23.52
C PRO A 366 -27.95 10.11 -24.95
N LEU A 367 -26.96 9.75 -25.77
CA LEU A 367 -26.94 10.10 -27.19
C LEU A 367 -28.21 9.56 -27.86
N SER A 368 -28.72 10.27 -28.86
CA SER A 368 -29.78 9.71 -29.69
C SER A 368 -29.26 8.50 -30.46
N ALA A 369 -30.13 7.54 -30.80
CA ALA A 369 -29.74 6.36 -31.57
C ALA A 369 -29.04 6.69 -32.90
N ALA A 370 -29.35 7.85 -33.50
CA ALA A 370 -28.70 8.34 -34.71
C ALA A 370 -27.27 8.84 -34.44
N GLU A 371 -27.04 9.51 -33.31
CA GLU A 371 -25.71 9.96 -32.89
C GLU A 371 -24.82 8.79 -32.46
N GLU A 372 -25.37 7.81 -31.73
CA GLU A 372 -24.67 6.57 -31.39
C GLU A 372 -24.22 5.82 -32.63
N TYR A 373 -25.12 5.66 -33.62
CA TYR A 373 -24.81 4.98 -34.87
C TYR A 373 -23.75 5.73 -35.70
N SER A 374 -23.84 7.06 -35.76
CA SER A 374 -22.87 7.91 -36.46
C SER A 374 -21.48 7.85 -35.82
N LEU A 375 -21.44 7.94 -34.49
CA LEU A 375 -20.21 7.85 -33.70
C LEU A 375 -19.59 6.46 -33.86
N HIS A 376 -20.36 5.40 -33.67
CA HIS A 376 -19.93 4.03 -33.85
C HIS A 376 -19.32 3.79 -35.24
N SER A 377 -20.00 4.26 -36.30
CA SER A 377 -19.53 4.15 -37.69
C SER A 377 -18.20 4.88 -37.94
N ARG A 378 -18.01 6.04 -37.29
CA ARG A 378 -16.76 6.82 -37.36
C ARG A 378 -15.61 6.07 -36.67
N TYR A 379 -15.84 5.52 -35.48
CA TYR A 379 -14.84 4.77 -34.74
C TYR A 379 -14.44 3.46 -35.45
N ILE A 380 -15.42 2.74 -36.02
CA ILE A 380 -15.15 1.53 -36.81
C ILE A 380 -14.37 1.87 -38.09
N SER A 381 -14.74 2.91 -38.83
CA SER A 381 -13.96 3.33 -40.01
C SER A 381 -12.52 3.69 -39.66
N LYS A 382 -12.33 4.41 -38.55
CA LYS A 382 -11.00 4.77 -38.07
C LYS A 382 -10.19 3.54 -37.62
N ALA A 383 -10.81 2.61 -36.89
CA ALA A 383 -10.18 1.36 -36.46
C ALA A 383 -9.82 0.42 -37.63
N ASN A 384 -10.55 0.49 -38.73
CA ASN A 384 -10.24 -0.24 -39.96
C ASN A 384 -9.13 0.41 -40.79
N SER A 385 -8.92 1.73 -40.65
CA SER A 385 -7.86 2.46 -41.36
C SER A 385 -6.47 2.35 -40.73
N LEU A 386 -6.38 1.88 -39.47
CA LEU A 386 -5.13 1.79 -38.73
C LEU A 386 -4.69 0.34 -38.53
N ASN A 387 -3.38 0.13 -38.53
CA ASN A 387 -2.79 -1.12 -38.05
C ASN A 387 -2.77 -1.12 -36.52
N LEU A 388 -3.40 -2.11 -35.91
CA LEU A 388 -3.55 -2.25 -34.46
C LEU A 388 -2.89 -3.55 -33.95
N SER A 389 -2.04 -4.19 -34.75
CA SER A 389 -1.38 -5.46 -34.41
C SER A 389 -0.51 -5.34 -33.17
N GLU A 390 0.21 -4.23 -33.01
CA GLU A 390 1.05 -3.97 -31.82
C GLU A 390 0.22 -3.96 -30.52
N ILE A 391 -1.03 -3.48 -30.57
CA ILE A 391 -1.92 -3.44 -29.42
C ILE A 391 -2.57 -4.81 -29.17
N ALA A 392 -2.87 -5.54 -30.24
CA ALA A 392 -3.34 -6.92 -30.14
C ALA A 392 -2.28 -7.82 -29.48
N GLU A 393 -1.00 -7.63 -29.80
CA GLU A 393 0.13 -8.35 -29.21
C GLU A 393 0.29 -8.10 -27.70
N MET A 394 -0.16 -6.94 -27.20
CA MET A 394 -0.15 -6.65 -25.76
C MET A 394 -1.12 -7.54 -24.96
N LYS A 395 -2.05 -8.24 -25.64
CA LYS A 395 -3.04 -9.14 -25.01
C LYS A 395 -3.77 -8.51 -23.82
N ILE A 396 -4.10 -7.22 -23.93
CA ILE A 396 -4.88 -6.51 -22.91
C ILE A 396 -6.35 -6.96 -22.99
N VAL A 397 -6.87 -7.05 -24.20
CA VAL A 397 -8.22 -7.56 -24.50
C VAL A 397 -8.10 -8.57 -25.64
N TYR A 398 -8.63 -9.77 -25.44
CA TYR A 398 -8.66 -10.81 -26.46
C TYR A 398 -9.80 -11.81 -26.23
N ARG A 399 -10.10 -12.61 -27.25
CA ARG A 399 -11.11 -13.68 -27.17
C ARG A 399 -10.52 -14.92 -26.52
N GLY A 400 -11.07 -15.33 -25.39
CA GLY A 400 -10.62 -16.49 -24.61
C GLY A 400 -11.29 -17.81 -24.98
N GLY A 401 -12.32 -17.79 -25.83
CA GLY A 401 -13.08 -18.98 -26.23
C GLY A 401 -14.59 -18.75 -26.12
N VAL A 402 -15.32 -19.81 -25.77
CA VAL A 402 -16.77 -19.76 -25.48
C VAL A 402 -17.05 -20.31 -24.09
N ASP A 403 -18.12 -19.85 -23.45
CA ASP A 403 -18.59 -20.38 -22.17
C ASP A 403 -19.40 -21.68 -22.35
N SER A 404 -19.93 -22.22 -21.25
CA SER A 404 -20.75 -23.45 -21.26
C SER A 404 -22.05 -23.33 -22.07
N GLU A 405 -22.48 -22.12 -22.41
CA GLU A 405 -23.66 -21.83 -23.23
C GLU A 405 -23.28 -21.49 -24.69
N GLY A 406 -21.99 -21.59 -25.04
CA GLY A 406 -21.48 -21.27 -26.38
C GLY A 406 -21.33 -19.76 -26.63
N ARG A 407 -21.44 -18.91 -25.60
CA ARG A 407 -21.28 -17.47 -25.74
C ARG A 407 -19.80 -17.10 -25.80
N PRO A 408 -19.39 -16.18 -26.68
CA PRO A 408 -18.01 -15.73 -26.76
C PRO A 408 -17.55 -15.10 -25.44
N VAL A 409 -16.36 -15.50 -24.98
CA VAL A 409 -15.73 -14.98 -23.77
C VAL A 409 -14.64 -13.98 -24.16
N MET A 410 -14.82 -12.74 -23.73
CA MET A 410 -13.83 -11.67 -23.84
C MET A 410 -13.00 -11.62 -22.55
N VAL A 411 -11.70 -11.82 -22.67
CA VAL A 411 -10.76 -11.75 -21.56
C VAL A 411 -10.11 -10.38 -21.54
N VAL A 412 -10.14 -9.74 -20.38
CA VAL A 412 -9.52 -8.43 -20.14
C VAL A 412 -8.48 -8.59 -19.03
N VAL A 413 -7.21 -8.36 -19.35
CA VAL A 413 -6.08 -8.48 -18.42
C VAL A 413 -5.63 -7.09 -17.98
N GLY A 414 -6.06 -6.68 -16.79
CA GLY A 414 -5.79 -5.35 -16.25
C GLY A 414 -4.30 -5.05 -16.05
N ALA A 415 -3.49 -6.07 -15.72
CA ALA A 415 -2.05 -5.89 -15.53
C ALA A 415 -1.31 -5.50 -16.83
N HIS A 416 -1.76 -5.99 -17.99
CA HIS A 416 -1.14 -5.64 -19.28
C HIS A 416 -1.43 -4.18 -19.67
N PHE A 417 -2.57 -3.64 -19.23
CA PHE A 417 -2.93 -2.25 -19.47
C PHE A 417 -1.96 -1.29 -18.74
N LEU A 418 -1.64 -1.58 -17.48
CA LEU A 418 -0.79 -0.73 -16.64
C LEU A 418 0.68 -0.71 -17.07
N LEU A 419 1.15 -1.76 -17.73
CA LEU A 419 2.56 -1.96 -18.06
C LEU A 419 2.93 -1.57 -19.50
N ARG A 420 1.97 -1.52 -20.43
CA ARG A 420 2.29 -1.51 -21.88
C ARG A 420 1.48 -0.54 -22.75
N CYS A 421 0.41 0.07 -22.24
CA CYS A 421 -0.49 0.89 -23.08
C CYS A 421 -0.09 2.38 -23.09
N LEU A 422 0.76 2.79 -24.03
CA LEU A 422 1.22 4.18 -24.20
C LEU A 422 0.24 5.07 -24.99
N GLU A 423 -0.62 4.48 -25.84
CA GLU A 423 -1.55 5.23 -26.70
C GLU A 423 -3.01 4.78 -26.53
N LEU A 424 -3.73 5.48 -25.64
CA LEU A 424 -5.11 5.19 -25.27
C LEU A 424 -6.08 5.22 -26.46
N GLU A 425 -5.88 6.13 -27.42
CA GLU A 425 -6.76 6.26 -28.59
C GLU A 425 -6.73 5.01 -29.48
N ARG A 426 -5.54 4.50 -29.78
CA ARG A 426 -5.40 3.28 -30.59
C ARG A 426 -5.93 2.06 -29.83
N PHE A 427 -5.80 2.03 -28.50
CA PHE A 427 -6.37 0.97 -27.67
C PHE A 427 -7.91 0.97 -27.72
N VAL A 428 -8.54 2.14 -27.60
CA VAL A 428 -10.00 2.26 -27.73
C VAL A 428 -10.48 1.80 -29.10
N LEU A 429 -9.76 2.17 -30.18
CA LEU A 429 -10.07 1.71 -31.53
C LEU A 429 -9.94 0.18 -31.67
N TYR A 430 -8.94 -0.42 -31.02
CA TYR A 430 -8.78 -1.88 -30.97
C TYR A 430 -9.93 -2.56 -30.22
N VAL A 431 -10.36 -2.02 -29.07
CA VAL A 431 -11.51 -2.54 -28.33
C VAL A 431 -12.79 -2.48 -29.17
N VAL A 432 -13.06 -1.35 -29.82
CA VAL A 432 -14.22 -1.20 -30.72
C VAL A 432 -14.19 -2.27 -31.82
N LYS A 433 -13.03 -2.47 -32.46
CA LYS A 433 -12.85 -3.47 -33.51
C LYS A 433 -13.04 -4.92 -33.02
N GLU A 434 -12.54 -5.24 -31.83
CA GLU A 434 -12.65 -6.58 -31.25
C GLU A 434 -14.06 -6.92 -30.79
N PHE A 435 -14.80 -5.93 -30.28
CA PHE A 435 -16.16 -6.12 -29.80
C PHE A 435 -17.22 -6.01 -30.90
N GLU A 436 -16.92 -5.41 -32.06
CA GLU A 436 -17.86 -5.23 -33.19
C GLU A 436 -18.76 -6.46 -33.48
N PRO A 437 -18.22 -7.69 -33.67
CA PRO A 437 -19.06 -8.84 -33.98
C PRO A 437 -19.87 -9.38 -32.79
N LEU A 438 -19.65 -8.82 -31.59
CA LEU A 438 -20.28 -9.22 -30.33
C LEU A 438 -21.39 -8.25 -29.89
N ILE A 439 -21.46 -7.04 -30.44
CA ILE A 439 -22.40 -5.99 -29.99
C ILE A 439 -23.86 -6.45 -30.03
N GLN A 440 -24.21 -7.34 -30.96
CA GLN A 440 -25.57 -7.84 -31.15
C GLN A 440 -25.82 -9.23 -30.52
N LYS A 441 -24.84 -9.80 -29.81
CA LYS A 441 -24.91 -11.16 -29.25
C LYS A 441 -24.63 -11.14 -27.75
N PRO A 442 -25.18 -12.07 -26.96
CA PRO A 442 -24.79 -12.21 -25.57
C PRO A 442 -23.33 -12.70 -25.50
N TYR A 443 -22.50 -12.02 -24.72
CA TYR A 443 -21.10 -12.35 -24.51
C TYR A 443 -20.76 -12.31 -23.01
N THR A 444 -19.67 -12.97 -22.62
CA THR A 444 -19.18 -12.99 -21.24
C THR A 444 -17.86 -12.24 -21.16
N ILE A 445 -17.72 -11.31 -20.22
CA ILE A 445 -16.43 -10.65 -19.95
C ILE A 445 -15.80 -11.29 -18.71
N VAL A 446 -14.55 -11.73 -18.85
CA VAL A 446 -13.71 -12.16 -17.74
C VAL A 446 -12.61 -11.12 -17.52
N TYR A 447 -12.69 -10.42 -16.38
CA TYR A 447 -11.70 -9.44 -16.00
C TYR A 447 -10.69 -10.02 -15.00
N LEU A 448 -9.41 -9.98 -15.35
CA LEU A 448 -8.30 -10.41 -14.52
C LEU A 448 -7.54 -9.19 -14.00
N HIS A 449 -7.69 -8.91 -12.70
CA HIS A 449 -7.05 -7.77 -12.02
C HIS A 449 -5.71 -8.14 -11.35
N SER A 450 -5.25 -9.39 -11.45
CA SER A 450 -4.06 -9.84 -10.72
C SER A 450 -2.79 -9.22 -11.28
N ALA A 451 -1.92 -8.74 -10.39
CA ALA A 451 -0.52 -8.40 -10.69
C ALA A 451 0.34 -9.65 -10.99
N ALA A 452 -0.28 -10.78 -11.33
CA ALA A 452 0.43 -11.97 -11.76
C ALA A 452 0.76 -11.80 -13.24
N SER A 453 2.04 -11.61 -13.56
CA SER A 453 2.51 -11.72 -14.93
C SER A 453 2.13 -13.10 -15.46
N LEU A 454 1.30 -13.17 -16.49
CA LEU A 454 1.26 -14.35 -17.35
C LEU A 454 2.60 -14.37 -18.09
N GLN A 455 3.60 -15.05 -17.53
CA GLN A 455 4.74 -15.52 -18.32
C GLN A 455 4.20 -16.52 -19.34
N MET A 456 4.19 -16.11 -20.60
CA MET A 456 4.17 -17.00 -21.76
C MET A 456 5.27 -16.58 -22.71
#